data_AF-A0A928SNU3-F1
#
_entry.id   AF-A0A928SNU3-F1
#
_cell.length_a   1.000
_cell.length_b   1.000
_cell.length_c   1.000
_cell.angle_alpha   90.00
_cell.angle_beta   90.00
_cell.angle_gamma   90.00
#
_symmetry.space_group_name_H-M   'P 1'
#
loop_
_entity.id
_entity.type
_entity.pdbx_description
1 polymer ?
#
loop_
_entity_poly.entity_id
_entity_poly.type
_entity_poly.pdbx_seq_one_letter_code
_entity_poly.pdbx_strand_id
1 'polypeptide(L)'
;MARAVVEEAHASGLRVLAHAHWNADYRVALAAGVDALMHSAFDPLDPEIVARVADSGVSVCPTLWVFHSACLGAEQRWDRDPTRQRGVAEPVRRSWRRFAEAYAASEHVLPEGIAGGLPKAAARDGVRNAIANLLLLRERKVPFAYGSDGPYGFSTVFRPLEELTLFEGAGLGKEECLRAATLGPPSCSGSATAARSARGSRQTCCGSMAI
;
A
#
# COMPACT_ATOMS: atom_id res chain seq x y z
N MET A 1 -9.43 -16.15 15.81
CA MET A 1 -9.11 -16.62 14.44
C MET A 1 -7.78 -16.07 13.94
N ALA A 2 -7.60 -14.74 13.81
CA ALA A 2 -6.34 -14.15 13.33
C ALA A 2 -5.08 -14.64 14.07
N ARG A 3 -5.12 -14.69 15.40
CA ARG A 3 -4.00 -15.21 16.21
C ARG A 3 -3.62 -16.67 15.89
N ALA A 4 -4.60 -17.55 15.69
CA ALA A 4 -4.33 -18.95 15.37
C ALA A 4 -3.67 -19.11 13.99
N VAL A 5 -4.04 -18.26 13.02
CA VAL A 5 -3.39 -18.21 11.70
C VAL A 5 -1.92 -17.79 11.84
N VAL A 6 -1.65 -16.76 12.66
CA VAL A 6 -0.28 -16.29 12.91
C VAL A 6 0.54 -17.36 13.60
N GLU A 7 0.01 -17.97 14.67
CA GLU A 7 0.71 -19.02 15.42
C GLU A 7 1.06 -20.23 14.53
N GLU A 8 0.13 -20.69 13.68
CA GLU A 8 0.38 -21.80 12.74
C GLU A 8 1.40 -21.43 11.65
N ALA A 9 1.29 -20.23 11.08
CA ALA A 9 2.24 -19.75 10.09
C ALA A 9 3.65 -19.65 10.69
N HIS A 10 3.77 -19.07 11.89
CA HIS A 10 5.04 -18.96 12.62
C HIS A 10 5.60 -20.33 13.00
N ALA A 11 4.76 -21.28 13.43
CA ALA A 11 5.17 -22.67 13.67
C ALA A 11 5.74 -23.35 12.41
N SER A 12 5.25 -22.93 11.23
CA SER A 12 5.74 -23.36 9.92
C SER A 12 6.91 -22.53 9.38
N GLY A 13 7.44 -21.57 10.15
CA GLY A 13 8.52 -20.67 9.73
C GLY A 13 8.12 -19.66 8.65
N LEU A 14 6.83 -19.43 8.46
CA LEU A 14 6.26 -18.45 7.54
C LEU A 14 6.00 -17.14 8.26
N ARG A 15 5.96 -16.04 7.51
CA ARG A 15 5.57 -14.72 8.01
C ARG A 15 4.15 -14.39 7.59
N VAL A 16 3.50 -13.53 8.37
CA VAL A 16 2.14 -13.08 8.14
C VAL A 16 2.10 -11.58 7.89
N LEU A 17 1.59 -11.22 6.72
CA LEU A 17 1.30 -9.86 6.31
C LEU A 17 -0.21 -9.67 6.42
N ALA A 18 -0.66 -8.65 7.16
CA ALA A 18 -2.08 -8.40 7.34
C ALA A 18 -2.56 -7.19 6.57
N HIS A 19 -3.60 -7.39 5.78
CA HIS A 19 -4.38 -6.34 5.14
C HIS A 19 -5.15 -5.54 6.20
N ALA A 20 -4.83 -4.26 6.37
CA ALA A 20 -5.40 -3.42 7.42
C ALA A 20 -5.70 -2.01 6.90
N HIS A 21 -6.98 -1.61 6.91
CA HIS A 21 -7.44 -0.35 6.35
C HIS A 21 -7.93 0.66 7.39
N TRP A 22 -8.17 0.20 8.62
CA TRP A 22 -8.71 1.01 9.69
C TRP A 22 -7.97 0.80 11.01
N ASN A 23 -8.07 1.74 11.94
CA ASN A 23 -7.54 1.57 13.30
C ASN A 23 -8.02 0.24 13.95
N ALA A 24 -9.25 -0.20 13.68
CA ALA A 24 -9.76 -1.48 14.17
C ALA A 24 -8.97 -2.68 13.64
N ASP A 25 -8.63 -2.68 12.34
CA ASP A 25 -7.86 -3.74 11.70
C ASP A 25 -6.45 -3.79 12.26
N TYR A 26 -5.82 -2.63 12.43
CA TYR A 26 -4.50 -2.49 13.05
C TYR A 26 -4.48 -3.11 14.45
N ARG A 27 -5.50 -2.86 15.29
CA ARG A 27 -5.60 -3.49 16.63
C ARG A 27 -5.64 -5.00 16.54
N VAL A 28 -6.45 -5.56 15.64
CA VAL A 28 -6.57 -7.02 15.45
C VAL A 28 -5.25 -7.61 14.97
N ALA A 29 -4.63 -6.99 13.96
CA ALA A 29 -3.37 -7.46 13.38
C ALA A 29 -2.22 -7.41 14.40
N LEU A 30 -2.06 -6.30 15.11
CA LEU A 30 -1.04 -6.13 16.15
C LEU A 30 -1.28 -7.06 17.34
N ALA A 31 -2.53 -7.34 17.70
CA ALA A 31 -2.86 -8.31 18.74
C ALA A 31 -2.61 -9.76 18.31
N ALA A 32 -2.71 -10.04 17.01
CA ALA A 32 -2.42 -11.36 16.44
C ALA A 32 -0.91 -11.62 16.32
N GLY A 33 -0.06 -10.58 16.30
CA GLY A 33 1.40 -10.72 16.19
C GLY A 33 1.91 -10.83 14.76
N VAL A 34 1.27 -10.13 13.82
CA VAL A 34 1.67 -10.12 12.40
C VAL A 34 3.07 -9.54 12.22
N ASP A 35 3.75 -9.90 11.14
CA ASP A 35 5.11 -9.41 10.84
C ASP A 35 5.08 -8.04 10.14
N ALA A 36 4.02 -7.78 9.39
CA ALA A 36 3.86 -6.53 8.66
C ALA A 36 2.41 -6.17 8.42
N LEU A 37 2.15 -4.86 8.38
CA LEU A 37 0.87 -4.26 8.08
C LEU A 37 0.86 -3.80 6.62
N MET A 38 -0.12 -4.28 5.88
CA MET A 38 -0.38 -3.86 4.51
C MET A 38 -1.45 -2.77 4.52
N HIS A 39 -1.23 -1.78 3.68
CA HIS A 39 -1.93 -0.52 3.57
C HIS A 39 -1.66 0.44 4.74
N SER A 40 -1.94 1.72 4.49
CA SER A 40 -2.09 2.72 5.56
C SER A 40 -3.56 2.84 5.92
N ALA A 41 -3.86 3.14 7.17
CA ALA A 41 -5.23 3.35 7.62
C ALA A 41 -5.86 4.59 6.93
N PHE A 42 -7.14 4.48 6.56
CA PHE A 42 -7.89 5.58 5.95
C PHE A 42 -8.50 6.54 6.98
N ASP A 43 -8.58 6.14 8.25
CA ASP A 43 -8.83 7.03 9.37
C ASP A 43 -7.50 7.55 9.97
N PRO A 44 -7.48 8.75 10.59
CA PRO A 44 -6.31 9.22 11.33
C PRO A 44 -5.92 8.16 12.38
N LEU A 45 -4.65 7.75 12.39
CA LEU A 45 -4.21 6.71 13.32
C LEU A 45 -4.29 7.20 14.76
N ASP A 46 -4.86 6.37 15.64
CA ASP A 46 -4.91 6.67 17.06
C ASP A 46 -3.49 6.68 17.64
N PRO A 47 -3.14 7.62 18.54
CA PRO A 47 -1.80 7.69 19.12
C PRO A 47 -1.33 6.39 19.80
N GLU A 48 -2.26 5.63 20.39
CA GLU A 48 -1.98 4.32 20.98
C GLU A 48 -1.58 3.29 19.92
N ILE A 49 -2.24 3.29 18.76
CA ILE A 49 -1.90 2.40 17.65
C ILE A 49 -0.56 2.78 17.07
N VAL A 50 -0.28 4.07 16.89
CA VAL A 50 1.03 4.56 16.45
C VAL A 50 2.14 4.07 17.39
N ALA A 51 1.94 4.20 18.71
CA ALA A 51 2.88 3.70 19.70
C ALA A 51 3.05 2.18 19.60
N ARG A 52 1.96 1.42 19.49
CA ARG A 52 2.00 -0.04 19.42
C ARG A 52 2.67 -0.57 18.15
N VAL A 53 2.45 0.08 17.00
CA VAL A 53 3.18 -0.25 15.76
C VAL A 53 4.69 -0.05 15.99
N ALA A 54 5.09 1.08 16.56
CA ALA A 54 6.50 1.36 16.84
C ALA A 54 7.12 0.35 17.82
N ASP A 55 6.42 0.00 18.90
CA ASP A 55 6.90 -0.92 19.93
C ASP A 55 6.98 -2.37 19.42
N SER A 56 6.08 -2.77 18.52
CA SER A 56 6.04 -4.12 17.96
C SER A 56 7.19 -4.41 16.98
N GLY A 57 7.81 -3.37 16.42
CA GLY A 57 8.84 -3.52 15.39
C GLY A 57 8.33 -4.04 14.04
N VAL A 58 7.01 -4.15 13.85
CA VAL A 58 6.40 -4.50 12.56
C VAL A 58 6.67 -3.39 11.55
N SER A 59 6.66 -3.78 10.29
CA SER A 59 6.76 -2.82 9.19
C SER A 59 5.43 -2.48 8.58
N VAL A 60 5.36 -1.32 7.93
CA VAL A 60 4.17 -0.86 7.20
C VAL A 60 4.48 -0.76 5.71
N CYS A 61 3.64 -1.39 4.88
CA CYS A 61 3.63 -1.27 3.44
C CYS A 61 2.37 -0.51 3.01
N PRO A 62 2.42 0.81 2.85
CA PRO A 62 1.22 1.64 2.86
C PRO A 62 0.44 1.63 1.53
N THR A 63 1.06 1.30 0.39
CA THR A 63 0.41 1.13 -0.93
C THR A 63 -0.51 2.29 -1.33
N LEU A 64 -0.12 3.52 -1.03
CA LEU A 64 -0.95 4.72 -1.15
C LEU A 64 -1.47 4.93 -2.58
N TRP A 65 -0.66 4.59 -3.58
CA TRP A 65 -0.93 4.82 -4.99
C TRP A 65 -2.14 4.05 -5.48
N VAL A 66 -2.39 2.83 -5.00
CA VAL A 66 -3.53 2.05 -5.49
C VAL A 66 -4.86 2.76 -5.20
N PHE A 67 -4.99 3.34 -4.01
CA PHE A 67 -6.20 4.06 -3.59
C PHE A 67 -6.25 5.47 -4.18
N HIS A 68 -5.13 6.17 -4.21
CA HIS A 68 -5.06 7.50 -4.81
C HIS A 68 -5.38 7.45 -6.31
N SER A 69 -4.80 6.49 -7.03
CA SER A 69 -4.97 6.35 -8.47
C SER A 69 -6.41 6.02 -8.89
N ALA A 70 -7.21 5.40 -8.02
CA ALA A 70 -8.60 5.05 -8.34
C ALA A 70 -9.45 6.30 -8.70
N CYS A 71 -9.47 7.30 -7.81
CA CYS A 71 -10.19 8.55 -8.07
C CYS A 71 -9.45 9.40 -9.11
N LEU A 72 -8.14 9.57 -8.93
CA LEU A 72 -7.32 10.45 -9.76
C LEU A 72 -7.32 10.02 -11.23
N GLY A 73 -7.18 8.72 -11.49
CA GLY A 73 -7.13 8.17 -12.84
C GLY A 73 -8.47 8.27 -13.57
N ALA A 74 -9.58 8.12 -12.85
CA ALA A 74 -10.92 8.33 -13.41
C ALA A 74 -11.16 9.81 -13.73
N GLU A 75 -10.78 10.73 -12.84
CA GLU A 75 -10.91 12.18 -13.04
C GLU A 75 -10.06 12.69 -14.21
N GLN A 76 -8.82 12.20 -14.31
CA GLN A 76 -7.88 12.57 -15.38
C GLN A 76 -8.08 11.79 -16.68
N ARG A 77 -9.08 10.91 -16.74
CA ARG A 77 -9.38 10.09 -17.93
C ARG A 77 -8.16 9.30 -18.44
N TRP A 78 -7.43 8.65 -17.54
CA TRP A 78 -6.30 7.78 -17.93
C TRP A 78 -6.76 6.58 -18.78
N ASP A 79 -8.05 6.25 -18.76
CA ASP A 79 -8.71 5.35 -19.71
C ASP A 79 -8.66 5.83 -21.18
N ARG A 80 -8.21 7.06 -21.42
CA ARG A 80 -8.03 7.68 -22.75
C ARG A 80 -6.61 8.20 -23.00
N ASP A 81 -5.71 8.12 -22.02
CA ASP A 81 -4.33 8.61 -22.13
C ASP A 81 -3.40 7.51 -22.66
N PRO A 82 -2.82 7.65 -23.88
CA PRO A 82 -1.92 6.65 -24.45
C PRO A 82 -0.65 6.42 -23.62
N THR A 83 -0.16 7.44 -22.90
CA THR A 83 1.03 7.33 -22.05
C THR A 83 0.76 6.48 -20.81
N ARG A 84 -0.45 6.60 -20.25
CA ARG A 84 -0.92 5.80 -19.10
C ARG A 84 -1.25 4.37 -19.50
N GLN A 85 -1.71 4.16 -20.74
CA GLN A 85 -2.06 2.84 -21.26
C GLN A 85 -0.87 2.03 -21.79
N ARG A 86 0.30 2.65 -21.94
CA ARG A 86 1.51 1.98 -22.42
C ARG A 86 1.82 0.76 -21.54
N GLY A 87 1.91 -0.42 -22.14
CA GLY A 87 2.17 -1.69 -21.43
C GLY A 87 0.95 -2.29 -20.70
N VAL A 88 -0.21 -1.62 -20.70
CA VAL A 88 -1.45 -2.15 -20.13
C VAL A 88 -2.14 -3.07 -21.13
N ALA A 89 -2.49 -4.28 -20.73
CA ALA A 89 -3.22 -5.23 -21.57
C ALA A 89 -4.67 -4.78 -21.83
N GLU A 90 -5.22 -5.14 -22.98
CA GLU A 90 -6.56 -4.71 -23.40
C GLU A 90 -7.69 -5.03 -22.40
N PRO A 91 -7.72 -6.20 -21.72
CA PRO A 91 -8.73 -6.45 -20.67
C PRO A 91 -8.69 -5.41 -19.53
N VAL A 92 -7.50 -4.98 -19.12
CA VAL A 92 -7.33 -3.96 -18.08
C VAL A 92 -7.74 -2.58 -18.60
N ARG A 93 -7.37 -2.22 -19.84
CA ARG A 93 -7.83 -0.96 -20.46
C ARG A 93 -9.36 -0.90 -20.58
N ARG A 94 -10.01 -2.03 -20.88
CA ARG A 94 -11.46 -2.13 -20.90
C ARG A 94 -12.06 -1.93 -19.52
N SER A 95 -11.46 -2.52 -18.49
CA SER A 95 -11.85 -2.30 -17.09
C SER A 95 -11.74 -0.81 -16.71
N TRP A 96 -10.65 -0.14 -17.11
CA TRP A 96 -10.45 1.29 -16.87
C TRP A 96 -11.53 2.15 -17.53
N ARG A 97 -11.88 1.87 -18.80
CA ARG A 97 -12.96 2.60 -19.49
C ARG A 97 -14.29 2.41 -18.77
N ARG A 98 -14.66 1.17 -18.43
CA ARG A 98 -15.89 0.88 -17.69
C ARG A 98 -15.94 1.60 -16.35
N PHE A 99 -14.84 1.57 -15.58
CA PHE A 99 -14.78 2.25 -14.29
C PHE A 99 -14.85 3.77 -14.45
N ALA A 100 -14.11 4.37 -15.39
CA ALA A 100 -14.11 5.81 -15.63
C ALA A 100 -15.48 6.33 -16.12
N GLU A 101 -16.17 5.57 -16.97
CA GLU A 101 -17.54 5.86 -17.39
C GLU A 101 -18.52 5.79 -16.21
N ALA A 102 -18.45 4.72 -15.41
CA ALA A 102 -19.28 4.59 -14.22
C ALA A 102 -18.98 5.69 -13.19
N TYR A 103 -17.72 6.09 -13.03
CA TYR A 103 -17.30 7.17 -12.13
C TYR A 103 -17.84 8.53 -12.60
N ALA A 104 -17.86 8.78 -13.90
CA ALA A 104 -18.45 10.00 -14.45
C ALA A 104 -19.98 10.03 -14.30
N ALA A 105 -20.63 8.87 -14.41
CA ALA A 105 -22.07 8.72 -14.24
C ALA A 105 -22.53 8.73 -12.78
N SER A 106 -21.70 8.24 -11.85
CA SER A 106 -21.97 8.33 -10.42
C SER A 106 -21.68 9.75 -9.95
N GLU A 107 -22.67 10.49 -9.46
CA GLU A 107 -22.45 11.87 -9.05
C GLU A 107 -21.45 11.94 -7.87
N HIS A 108 -21.90 11.51 -6.69
CA HIS A 108 -21.18 11.73 -5.44
C HIS A 108 -20.50 10.49 -4.87
N VAL A 109 -20.82 9.29 -5.35
CA VAL A 109 -20.31 8.02 -4.80
C VAL A 109 -19.39 7.31 -5.77
N LEU A 110 -18.50 6.47 -5.25
CA LEU A 110 -17.67 5.59 -6.04
C LEU A 110 -18.52 4.50 -6.72
N PRO A 111 -18.23 4.15 -7.99
CA PRO A 111 -18.82 3.01 -8.66
C PRO A 111 -18.58 1.69 -7.91
N GLU A 112 -19.35 0.67 -8.25
CA GLU A 112 -19.17 -0.69 -7.75
C GLU A 112 -17.71 -1.18 -7.84
N GLY A 113 -17.22 -1.78 -6.76
CA GLY A 113 -15.84 -2.20 -6.55
C GLY A 113 -15.50 -2.28 -5.06
N ILE A 114 -14.22 -2.48 -4.69
CA ILE A 114 -13.79 -2.61 -3.28
C ILE A 114 -14.23 -1.41 -2.42
N ALA A 115 -14.28 -0.21 -3.00
CA ALA A 115 -14.69 1.03 -2.33
C ALA A 115 -16.05 1.55 -2.81
N GLY A 116 -16.85 0.71 -3.49
CA GLY A 116 -18.11 1.14 -4.11
C GLY A 116 -19.14 1.62 -3.09
N GLY A 117 -19.90 2.65 -3.47
CA GLY A 117 -20.89 3.29 -2.61
C GLY A 117 -20.34 4.31 -1.61
N LEU A 118 -19.02 4.35 -1.38
CA LEU A 118 -18.40 5.41 -0.58
C LEU A 118 -18.52 6.76 -1.29
N PRO A 119 -18.79 7.87 -0.57
CA PRO A 119 -18.68 9.20 -1.16
C PRO A 119 -17.27 9.44 -1.71
N LYS A 120 -17.16 9.96 -2.93
CA LYS A 120 -15.87 10.32 -3.56
C LYS A 120 -15.05 11.26 -2.69
N ALA A 121 -15.72 12.20 -2.02
CA ALA A 121 -15.07 13.08 -1.04
C ALA A 121 -14.45 12.29 0.11
N ALA A 122 -15.22 11.39 0.75
CA ALA A 122 -14.73 10.54 1.82
C ALA A 122 -13.56 9.63 1.38
N ALA A 123 -13.60 9.11 0.14
CA ALA A 123 -12.48 8.34 -0.41
C ALA A 123 -11.20 9.18 -0.54
N ARG A 124 -11.31 10.42 -1.04
CA ARG A 124 -10.17 11.35 -1.11
C ARG A 124 -9.67 11.73 0.28
N ASP A 125 -10.57 11.94 1.23
CA ASP A 125 -10.23 12.26 2.62
C ASP A 125 -9.48 11.08 3.27
N GLY A 126 -9.93 9.85 3.01
CA GLY A 126 -9.24 8.63 3.46
C GLY A 126 -7.82 8.53 2.92
N VAL A 127 -7.61 8.83 1.63
CA VAL A 127 -6.25 8.88 1.04
C VAL A 127 -5.39 9.97 1.70
N ARG A 128 -5.95 11.16 1.99
CA ARG A 128 -5.21 12.21 2.69
C ARG A 128 -4.80 11.78 4.10
N ASN A 129 -5.68 11.12 4.84
CA ASN A 129 -5.36 10.56 6.15
C ASN A 129 -4.28 9.48 6.03
N ALA A 130 -4.41 8.56 5.07
CA ALA A 130 -3.45 7.51 4.80
C ALA A 130 -2.03 8.07 4.55
N ILE A 131 -1.93 9.16 3.77
CA ILE A 131 -0.66 9.89 3.54
C ILE A 131 -0.16 10.55 4.84
N ALA A 132 -1.03 11.24 5.57
CA ALA A 132 -0.65 11.93 6.81
C ALA A 132 -0.17 10.95 7.91
N ASN A 133 -0.76 9.76 7.98
CA ASN A 133 -0.40 8.71 8.93
C ASN A 133 1.04 8.23 8.76
N LEU A 134 1.63 8.31 7.55
CA LEU A 134 3.04 7.97 7.34
C LEU A 134 3.96 8.89 8.14
N LEU A 135 3.65 10.18 8.27
CA LEU A 135 4.45 11.10 9.07
C LEU A 135 4.49 10.67 10.53
N LEU A 136 3.32 10.33 11.10
CA LEU A 136 3.20 9.89 12.49
C LEU A 136 4.05 8.63 12.77
N LEU A 137 3.98 7.66 11.86
CA LEU A 137 4.74 6.42 11.95
C LEU A 137 6.25 6.66 11.72
N ARG A 138 6.60 7.54 10.79
CA ARG A 138 7.99 7.94 10.51
C ARG A 138 8.64 8.62 11.71
N GLU A 139 7.93 9.53 12.38
CA GLU A 139 8.43 10.22 13.59
C GLU A 139 8.77 9.23 14.71
N ARG A 140 8.10 8.08 14.72
CA ARG A 140 8.39 6.96 15.63
C ARG A 140 9.40 5.95 15.08
N LYS A 141 10.01 6.23 13.93
CA LYS A 141 11.00 5.37 13.23
C LYS A 141 10.44 4.00 12.85
N VAL A 142 9.13 3.90 12.60
CA VAL A 142 8.52 2.68 12.07
C VAL A 142 9.12 2.39 10.69
N PRO A 143 9.55 1.14 10.42
CA PRO A 143 10.15 0.81 9.14
C PRO A 143 9.07 0.68 8.05
N PHE A 144 9.30 1.33 6.92
CA PHE A 144 8.44 1.21 5.74
C PHE A 144 8.99 0.20 4.74
N ALA A 145 8.09 -0.58 4.15
CA ALA A 145 8.33 -1.35 2.95
C ALA A 145 7.65 -0.67 1.76
N TYR A 146 8.28 -0.72 0.59
CA TYR A 146 7.63 -0.34 -0.65
C TYR A 146 6.69 -1.44 -1.14
N GLY A 147 5.52 -1.02 -1.64
CA GLY A 147 4.63 -1.83 -2.44
C GLY A 147 3.55 -0.94 -3.06
N SER A 148 3.13 -1.23 -4.30
CA SER A 148 2.15 -0.40 -5.02
C SER A 148 0.76 -1.02 -5.11
N ASP A 149 0.60 -2.26 -4.63
CA ASP A 149 -0.62 -3.08 -4.74
C ASP A 149 -1.16 -3.14 -6.18
N GLY A 150 -0.26 -3.07 -7.16
CA GLY A 150 -0.58 -3.21 -8.58
C GLY A 150 -0.50 -4.68 -9.02
N PRO A 151 -1.28 -5.11 -10.03
CA PRO A 151 -2.17 -4.30 -10.84
C PRO A 151 -3.61 -4.27 -10.29
N TYR A 152 -4.01 -3.17 -9.65
CA TYR A 152 -5.39 -2.91 -9.25
C TYR A 152 -5.77 -1.45 -9.54
N GLY A 153 -7.01 -1.23 -10.00
CA GLY A 153 -7.45 0.08 -10.45
C GLY A 153 -6.51 0.65 -11.53
N PHE A 154 -6.10 1.91 -11.37
CA PHE A 154 -5.14 2.58 -12.25
C PHE A 154 -3.67 2.41 -11.80
N SER A 155 -3.41 1.61 -10.75
CA SER A 155 -2.06 1.23 -10.33
C SER A 155 -1.52 0.12 -11.21
N THR A 156 -0.33 0.30 -11.77
CA THR A 156 0.32 -0.71 -12.63
C THR A 156 1.68 -1.10 -12.07
N VAL A 157 2.10 -2.34 -12.36
CA VAL A 157 3.37 -2.90 -11.83
C VAL A 157 4.63 -2.23 -12.39
N PHE A 158 4.55 -1.56 -13.53
CA PHE A 158 5.68 -0.96 -14.23
C PHE A 158 5.80 0.56 -13.99
N ARG A 159 5.02 1.10 -13.06
CA ARG A 159 5.05 2.51 -12.65
C ARG A 159 5.27 2.62 -11.14
N PRO A 160 6.49 2.30 -10.65
CA PRO A 160 6.77 2.25 -9.21
C PRO A 160 7.03 3.62 -8.59
N LEU A 161 7.33 4.63 -9.40
CA LEU A 161 7.76 5.94 -8.91
C LEU A 161 6.62 6.72 -8.26
N GLU A 162 5.38 6.41 -8.62
CA GLU A 162 4.20 7.11 -8.11
C GLU A 162 3.99 6.87 -6.62
N GLU A 163 4.19 5.65 -6.13
CA GLU A 163 4.17 5.33 -4.70
C GLU A 163 5.31 6.07 -3.96
N LEU A 164 6.52 6.06 -4.52
CA LEU A 164 7.67 6.75 -3.92
C LEU A 164 7.47 8.28 -3.92
N THR A 165 6.78 8.82 -4.92
CA THR A 165 6.42 10.25 -4.94
C THR A 165 5.45 10.58 -3.81
N LEU A 166 4.55 9.67 -3.46
CA LEU A 166 3.67 9.84 -2.29
C LEU A 166 4.43 9.68 -0.97
N PHE A 167 5.47 8.86 -0.91
CA PHE A 167 6.35 8.79 0.26
C PHE A 167 7.08 10.12 0.48
N GLU A 168 7.68 10.67 -0.59
CA GLU A 168 8.32 11.99 -0.53
C GLU A 168 7.32 13.10 -0.15
N GLY A 169 6.12 13.07 -0.73
CA GLY A 169 5.03 13.98 -0.39
C GLY A 169 4.55 13.86 1.07
N ALA A 170 4.66 12.65 1.64
CA ALA A 170 4.45 12.38 3.06
C ALA A 170 5.69 12.68 3.92
N GLY A 171 6.69 13.37 3.38
CA GLY A 171 7.86 13.86 4.12
C GLY A 171 8.99 12.85 4.31
N LEU A 172 8.92 11.65 3.73
CA LEU A 172 10.07 10.73 3.74
C LEU A 172 11.19 11.29 2.85
N GLY A 173 12.42 11.24 3.34
CA GLY A 173 13.60 11.59 2.54
C GLY A 173 13.87 10.57 1.44
N LYS A 174 14.62 10.98 0.42
CA LYS A 174 14.98 10.11 -0.72
C LYS A 174 15.70 8.82 -0.28
N GLU A 175 16.57 8.92 0.73
CA GLU A 175 17.25 7.75 1.28
C GLU A 175 16.26 6.79 1.97
N GLU A 176 15.31 7.31 2.74
CA GLU A 176 14.26 6.52 3.38
C GLU A 176 13.41 5.79 2.32
N CYS A 177 13.02 6.49 1.26
CA CYS A 177 12.30 5.93 0.11
C CYS A 177 13.08 4.79 -0.57
N LEU A 178 14.37 5.01 -0.85
CA LEU A 178 15.23 4.00 -1.47
C LEU A 178 15.43 2.79 -0.56
N ARG A 179 15.61 2.99 0.76
CA ARG A 179 15.72 1.90 1.73
C ARG A 179 14.46 1.05 1.78
N ALA A 180 13.28 1.69 1.81
CA ALA A 180 12.00 1.00 1.78
C ALA A 180 11.81 0.15 0.50
N ALA A 181 12.34 0.61 -0.63
CA ALA A 181 12.24 -0.07 -1.92
C ALA A 181 13.32 -1.14 -2.19
N THR A 182 14.39 -1.20 -1.40
CA THR A 182 15.54 -2.08 -1.69
C THR A 182 15.81 -3.06 -0.56
N LEU A 183 16.32 -2.56 0.56
CA LEU A 183 16.68 -3.37 1.72
C LEU A 183 15.42 -3.91 2.39
N GLY A 184 14.35 -3.10 2.39
CA GLY A 184 13.12 -3.37 3.11
C GLY A 184 13.35 -3.56 4.61
N PRO A 185 12.27 -3.58 5.40
CA PRO A 185 12.34 -4.11 6.75
C PRO A 185 12.63 -5.61 6.70
N PRO A 186 13.40 -6.16 7.66
CA PRO A 186 13.64 -7.59 7.77
C PRO A 186 12.35 -8.40 7.82
N SER A 187 11.26 -7.85 8.39
CA SER A 187 9.93 -8.46 8.48
C SER A 187 9.26 -8.71 7.12
N CYS A 188 9.58 -7.94 6.07
CA CYS A 188 9.02 -8.16 4.72
C CYS A 188 9.91 -9.01 3.79
N SER A 189 11.19 -9.22 4.12
CA SER A 189 12.13 -9.96 3.26
C SER A 189 12.50 -11.35 3.81
N GLY A 190 12.13 -12.41 3.08
CA GLY A 190 12.42 -13.81 3.44
C GLY A 190 13.90 -14.23 3.33
N SER A 191 14.80 -13.32 2.96
CA SER A 191 16.25 -13.56 2.98
C SER A 191 17.00 -12.26 3.25
N ALA A 192 17.99 -12.33 4.14
CA ALA A 192 18.88 -11.20 4.51
C ALA A 192 19.79 -10.70 3.37
N THR A 193 19.59 -11.20 2.14
CA THR A 193 20.39 -10.86 0.95
C THR A 193 19.71 -9.86 0.02
N ALA A 194 18.49 -9.41 0.30
CA ALA A 194 17.80 -8.43 -0.51
C ALA A 194 18.56 -7.07 -0.52
N ALA A 195 19.15 -6.77 -1.68
CA ALA A 195 19.60 -5.44 -2.12
C ALA A 195 20.69 -4.71 -1.31
N ARG A 196 21.70 -5.41 -0.79
CA ARG A 196 23.00 -4.73 -0.55
C ARG A 196 23.81 -4.79 -1.83
N SER A 197 24.45 -3.70 -2.25
CA SER A 197 25.53 -3.77 -3.24
C SER A 197 26.76 -4.35 -2.54
N ALA A 198 26.86 -5.67 -2.52
CA ALA A 198 28.07 -6.41 -2.17
C ALA A 198 28.36 -7.35 -3.34
N ARG A 199 29.64 -7.61 -3.67
CA ARG A 199 29.98 -8.58 -4.72
C ARG A 199 29.27 -9.91 -4.41
N GLY A 200 28.30 -10.30 -5.26
CA GLY A 200 27.61 -11.59 -5.19
C GLY A 200 26.18 -11.61 -4.61
N SER A 201 25.58 -10.48 -4.22
CA SER A 201 24.18 -10.44 -3.75
C SER A 201 23.17 -10.35 -4.90
N ARG A 202 22.05 -11.08 -4.77
CA ARG A 202 20.89 -10.99 -5.68
C ARG A 202 20.04 -9.79 -5.29
N GLN A 203 19.68 -8.94 -6.26
CA GLN A 203 18.66 -7.90 -6.08
C GLN A 203 17.28 -8.56 -6.11
N THR A 204 16.61 -8.64 -4.96
CA THR A 204 15.19 -8.99 -4.89
C THR A 204 14.44 -7.78 -4.36
N CYS A 205 13.73 -7.09 -5.26
CA CYS A 205 12.72 -6.11 -4.90
C CYS A 205 11.47 -6.87 -4.42
N CYS A 206 10.79 -6.40 -3.38
CA CYS A 206 9.51 -6.96 -2.95
C CYS A 206 8.49 -6.66 -4.07
N GLY A 207 8.38 -7.58 -5.03
CA GLY A 207 7.45 -7.49 -6.15
C GLY A 207 6.06 -7.92 -5.71
N SER A 208 5.06 -7.12 -6.13
CA SER A 208 3.61 -7.39 -6.14
C SER A 208 3.20 -8.77 -5.59
N MET A 209 2.65 -8.79 -4.37
CA MET A 209 1.77 -9.88 -3.95
C MET A 209 0.39 -9.58 -4.54
N ALA A 210 0.14 -10.10 -5.73
CA ALA A 210 -1.23 -10.26 -6.22
C ALA A 210 -1.90 -11.38 -5.41
N ILE A 211 -3.04 -11.08 -4.79
CA ILE A 211 -3.99 -12.07 -4.28
C ILE A 211 -4.83 -12.58 -5.45
#